data_AF-A0A7S1EV59-F1
#
_entry.id   AF-A0A7S1EV59-F1
#
_cell.length_a   1.000
_cell.length_b   1.000
_cell.length_c   1.000
_cell.angle_alpha   90.00
_cell.angle_beta   90.00
_cell.angle_gamma   90.00
#
_symmetry.space_group_name_H-M   'P 1'
#
loop_
_entity.id
_entity.type
_entity.pdbx_description
1 polymer ?
#
loop_
_entity_poly.entity_id
_entity_poly.type
_entity_poly.pdbx_seq_one_letter_code
_entity_poly.pdbx_strand_id
1 'polypeptide(L)'
;VEIECETKMERSDSELKDREAISVNEEKEIMPGIYFTPSRKNVAVKTMSREGDREQDNHSPFPVASLPPHLLVIERVELRNAIQMLVKSNQEIREFDPNGTDTELLDAIEENEVAIKIKRARLEEIDSRLRK
;
A
#
# COMPACT_ATOMS: atom_id res chain seq x y z
N VAL A 1 3.65 46.16 -53.44
CA VAL A 1 2.70 45.22 -54.05
C VAL A 1 3.51 44.00 -54.41
N GLU A 2 3.25 42.91 -53.68
CA GLU A 2 3.45 41.49 -53.98
C GLU A 2 4.78 40.96 -54.57
N ILE A 3 4.96 39.68 -54.24
CA ILE A 3 5.74 38.64 -54.92
C ILE A 3 7.18 38.45 -54.42
N GLU A 4 7.31 37.61 -53.39
CA GLU A 4 8.47 36.71 -53.21
C GLU A 4 7.89 35.30 -53.10
N CYS A 5 7.97 34.47 -54.13
CA CYS A 5 9.12 33.73 -54.65
C CYS A 5 8.95 32.25 -54.27
N GLU A 6 8.46 31.50 -55.25
CA GLU A 6 8.47 30.03 -55.28
C GLU A 6 9.88 29.50 -55.03
N THR A 7 10.01 28.45 -54.21
CA THR A 7 11.18 27.57 -54.28
C THR A 7 10.78 26.12 -54.04
N LYS A 8 10.56 25.44 -55.16
CA LYS A 8 10.80 24.02 -55.52
C LYS A 8 11.10 23.01 -54.40
N MET A 9 10.15 22.09 -54.25
CA MET A 9 10.26 20.62 -54.27
C MET A 9 11.67 20.02 -54.43
N GLU A 10 12.11 19.24 -53.43
CA GLU A 10 12.38 17.78 -53.48
C GLU A 10 13.39 17.34 -52.40
N ARG A 11 13.21 16.09 -51.94
CA ARG A 11 13.99 15.26 -50.98
C ARG A 11 13.42 15.25 -49.55
N SER A 12 13.10 14.11 -48.94
CA SER A 12 13.17 12.70 -49.34
C SER A 12 12.20 11.92 -48.45
N ASP A 13 11.54 10.90 -49.01
CA ASP A 13 10.82 9.87 -48.27
C ASP A 13 11.80 9.11 -47.36
N SER A 14 11.75 9.36 -46.06
CA SER A 14 12.06 8.39 -45.00
C SER A 14 12.00 9.08 -43.64
N GLU A 15 11.35 8.40 -42.69
CA GLU A 15 11.39 8.68 -41.25
C GLU A 15 10.51 9.83 -40.73
N LEU A 16 9.24 9.50 -40.43
CA LEU A 16 8.55 9.88 -39.19
C LEU A 16 7.19 9.17 -39.14
N LYS A 17 7.23 7.88 -38.78
CA LYS A 17 6.08 7.24 -38.13
C LYS A 17 5.94 7.83 -36.74
N ASP A 18 4.70 7.93 -36.29
CA ASP A 18 4.28 8.17 -34.91
C ASP A 18 4.13 9.64 -34.48
N ARG A 19 3.26 10.36 -35.19
CA ARG A 19 2.49 11.46 -34.61
C ARG A 19 1.04 11.39 -35.08
N GLU A 20 0.17 10.87 -34.22
CA GLU A 20 -1.18 11.40 -33.90
C GLU A 20 -2.07 10.32 -33.27
N ALA A 21 -2.36 10.48 -31.97
CA ALA A 21 -3.64 10.11 -31.38
C ALA A 21 -3.72 10.76 -29.98
N ILE A 22 -4.08 12.05 -29.93
CA ILE A 22 -4.60 12.65 -28.71
C ILE A 22 -6.00 12.07 -28.54
N SER A 23 -6.13 11.01 -27.72
CA SER A 23 -7.42 10.39 -27.42
C SER A 23 -8.22 11.32 -26.51
N VAL A 24 -9.26 11.92 -27.07
CA VAL A 24 -10.25 12.74 -26.37
C VAL A 24 -10.95 11.88 -25.31
N ASN A 25 -10.97 12.39 -24.06
CA ASN A 25 -11.72 11.82 -22.95
C ASN A 25 -13.22 11.99 -23.20
N GLU A 26 -13.89 10.95 -23.69
CA GLU A 26 -15.36 10.92 -23.73
C GLU A 26 -15.89 10.55 -22.35
N GLU A 27 -16.50 11.52 -21.65
CA GLU A 27 -17.32 11.26 -20.46
C GLU A 27 -18.59 10.52 -20.90
N LYS A 28 -18.72 9.24 -20.53
CA LYS A 28 -19.91 8.44 -20.83
C LYS A 28 -20.81 8.38 -19.59
N GLU A 29 -21.99 8.97 -19.67
CA GLU A 29 -23.02 8.82 -18.64
C GLU A 29 -23.63 7.42 -18.70
N ILE A 30 -23.59 6.69 -17.58
CA ILE A 30 -24.11 5.31 -17.45
C ILE A 30 -25.58 5.34 -17.01
N MET A 31 -25.94 6.30 -16.16
CA MET A 31 -27.28 6.55 -15.61
C MET A 31 -27.43 8.06 -15.36
N PRO A 32 -28.66 8.62 -15.26
CA PRO A 32 -28.85 10.02 -14.94
C PRO A 32 -28.07 10.43 -13.68
N GLY A 33 -27.02 11.23 -13.86
CA GLY A 33 -26.11 11.71 -12.82
C GLY A 33 -24.93 10.81 -12.46
N ILE A 34 -24.70 9.69 -13.17
CA ILE A 34 -23.55 8.77 -12.94
C ILE A 34 -22.68 8.73 -14.20
N TYR A 35 -21.47 9.28 -14.10
CA TYR A 35 -20.51 9.36 -15.20
C TYR A 35 -19.38 8.32 -15.06
N PHE A 36 -19.01 7.71 -16.17
CA PHE A 36 -17.87 6.82 -16.26
C PHE A 36 -16.57 7.63 -16.34
N THR A 37 -15.73 7.52 -15.31
CA THR A 37 -14.36 8.04 -15.33
C THR A 37 -13.39 6.89 -15.61
N PRO A 38 -12.82 6.77 -16.84
CA PRO A 38 -11.81 5.75 -17.09
C PRO A 38 -10.60 6.01 -16.19
N SER A 39 -10.20 5.00 -15.41
CA SER A 39 -8.98 5.04 -14.60
C SER A 39 -7.79 5.31 -15.53
N ARG A 40 -7.02 6.37 -15.23
CA ARG A 40 -5.83 6.75 -15.99
C ARG A 40 -4.90 5.55 -16.12
N LYS A 41 -4.78 4.99 -17.33
CA LYS A 41 -3.81 3.95 -17.63
C LYS A 41 -2.42 4.60 -17.72
N ASN A 42 -1.50 4.13 -16.87
CA ASN A 42 -0.06 4.11 -17.04
C ASN A 42 0.73 5.39 -16.68
N VAL A 43 0.99 5.58 -15.38
CA VAL A 43 2.38 5.83 -14.96
C VAL A 43 2.91 4.48 -14.47
N ALA A 44 4.01 4.00 -15.05
CA ALA A 44 4.56 2.68 -14.83
C ALA A 44 4.82 2.41 -13.33
N VAL A 45 3.95 1.62 -12.70
CA VAL A 45 4.29 0.88 -11.47
C VAL A 45 4.44 -0.57 -11.88
N LYS A 46 5.70 -0.93 -12.17
CA LYS A 46 6.11 -2.32 -12.37
C LYS A 46 6.47 -2.90 -11.00
N THR A 47 5.49 -3.48 -10.32
CA THR A 47 5.63 -4.53 -9.29
C THR A 47 4.26 -5.20 -9.18
N MET A 48 4.03 -6.25 -9.96
CA MET A 48 3.97 -7.65 -9.48
C MET A 48 2.82 -7.90 -8.50
N SER A 49 1.82 -8.60 -9.02
CA SER A 49 0.84 -9.48 -8.37
C SER A 49 0.84 -9.57 -6.84
N ARG A 50 -0.26 -9.06 -6.26
CA ARG A 50 -1.20 -9.79 -5.38
C ARG A 50 -0.88 -11.29 -5.22
N GLU A 51 -0.14 -11.59 -4.16
CA GLU A 51 -0.13 -12.82 -3.33
C GLU A 51 1.05 -12.68 -2.37
N GLY A 52 0.76 -12.18 -1.16
CA GLY A 52 1.78 -11.95 -0.14
C GLY A 52 1.80 -10.54 0.41
N ASP A 53 0.65 -10.00 0.79
CA ASP A 53 0.62 -9.00 1.87
C ASP A 53 0.87 -9.75 3.20
N ARG A 54 2.06 -10.37 3.33
CA ARG A 54 2.68 -10.53 4.63
C ARG A 54 3.06 -9.11 5.00
N GLU A 55 2.15 -8.42 5.69
CA GLU A 55 2.46 -7.18 6.38
C GLU A 55 3.75 -7.43 7.15
N GLN A 56 4.82 -6.82 6.65
CA GLN A 56 6.13 -6.82 7.24
C GLN A 56 5.94 -6.46 8.71
N ASP A 57 6.49 -7.30 9.58
CA ASP A 57 6.63 -7.07 11.01
C ASP A 57 6.68 -5.57 11.34
N ASN A 58 5.52 -5.01 11.73
CA ASN A 58 5.36 -3.60 12.09
C ASN A 58 6.12 -3.30 13.39
N HIS A 59 7.44 -3.32 13.29
CA HIS A 59 8.42 -2.99 14.29
C HIS A 59 9.44 -2.13 13.59
N SER A 60 9.51 -0.86 13.98
CA SER A 60 10.56 0.03 13.50
C SER A 60 11.92 -0.63 13.79
N PRO A 61 12.78 -0.88 12.78
CA PRO A 61 14.10 -1.48 13.01
C PRO A 61 15.03 -0.56 13.81
N PHE A 62 14.59 0.67 14.08
CA PHE A 62 15.33 1.67 14.81
C PHE A 62 15.16 1.51 16.33
N PRO A 63 16.23 1.67 17.13
CA PRO A 63 16.12 1.72 18.59
C PRO A 63 15.17 2.83 19.05
N VAL A 64 14.36 2.61 20.10
CA VAL A 64 13.43 3.63 20.64
C VAL A 64 14.19 4.92 21.01
N ALA A 65 15.42 4.80 21.49
CA ALA A 65 16.27 5.94 21.86
C ALA A 65 16.59 6.90 20.69
N SER A 66 16.54 6.41 19.45
CA SER A 66 16.87 7.20 18.25
C SER A 66 15.68 7.95 17.65
N LEU A 67 14.45 7.60 18.04
CA LEU A 67 13.24 8.16 17.45
C LEU A 67 12.82 9.45 18.18
N PRO A 68 12.42 10.48 17.43
CA PRO A 68 11.77 11.66 17.97
C PRO A 68 10.50 11.32 18.78
N PRO A 69 10.19 12.06 19.87
CA PRO A 69 9.03 11.76 20.72
C PRO A 69 7.68 11.69 19.99
N HIS A 70 7.48 12.51 18.95
CA HIS A 70 6.23 12.50 18.19
C HIS A 70 6.05 11.20 17.38
N LEU A 71 7.14 10.64 16.84
CA LEU A 71 7.08 9.33 16.15
C LEU A 71 6.82 8.20 17.16
N LEU A 72 7.38 8.30 18.36
CA LEU A 72 7.12 7.32 19.42
C LEU A 72 5.64 7.29 19.84
N VAL A 73 4.95 8.44 19.85
CA VAL A 73 3.51 8.49 20.14
C VAL A 73 2.69 7.80 19.05
N ILE A 74 3.07 7.97 17.78
CA ILE A 74 2.42 7.31 16.65
C ILE A 74 2.63 5.80 16.74
N GLU A 75 3.89 5.36 16.86
CA GLU A 75 4.26 3.94 16.96
C GLU A 75 3.56 3.26 18.14
N ARG A 76 3.41 3.97 19.28
CA ARG A 76 2.67 3.47 20.44
C ARG A 76 1.21 3.15 20.13
N VAL A 77 0.52 4.02 19.37
CA VAL A 77 -0.89 3.82 19.00
C VAL A 77 -1.00 2.65 18.03
N GLU A 78 -0.13 2.59 17.03
CA GLU A 78 -0.08 1.51 16.04
C GLU A 78 0.17 0.15 16.70
N LEU A 79 1.14 0.06 17.61
CA LEU A 79 1.44 -1.18 18.34
C LEU A 79 0.26 -1.64 19.20
N ARG A 80 -0.47 -0.72 19.85
CA ARG A 80 -1.66 -1.07 20.63
C ARG A 80 -2.78 -1.62 19.76
N ASN A 81 -3.03 -0.98 18.62
CA ASN A 81 -4.02 -1.44 17.67
C ASN A 81 -3.66 -2.82 17.11
N ALA A 82 -2.39 -3.02 16.73
CA ALA A 82 -1.90 -4.30 16.23
C ALA A 82 -2.05 -5.42 17.27
N ILE A 83 -1.67 -5.17 18.53
CA ILE A 83 -1.87 -6.14 19.62
C ILE A 83 -3.35 -6.46 19.79
N GLN A 84 -4.22 -5.46 19.78
CA GLN A 84 -5.66 -5.67 19.94
C GLN A 84 -6.24 -6.52 18.80
N MET A 85 -5.82 -6.28 17.56
CA MET A 85 -6.23 -7.06 16.39
C MET A 85 -5.78 -8.52 16.49
N LEU A 86 -4.53 -8.78 16.88
CA LEU A 86 -4.03 -10.14 17.08
C LEU A 86 -4.77 -10.88 18.20
N VAL A 87 -5.05 -10.20 19.32
CA VAL A 87 -5.82 -10.80 20.43
C VAL A 87 -7.24 -11.15 19.96
N LYS A 88 -7.89 -10.27 19.21
CA LYS A 88 -9.23 -10.52 18.64
C LYS A 88 -9.20 -11.67 17.65
N SER A 89 -8.20 -11.73 16.78
CA SER A 89 -8.01 -12.82 15.84
C SER A 89 -7.83 -14.17 16.55
N ASN A 90 -7.01 -14.22 17.61
CA ASN A 90 -6.85 -15.44 18.41
C ASN A 90 -8.17 -15.88 19.07
N GLN A 91 -9.00 -14.92 19.50
CA GLN A 91 -10.33 -15.24 20.02
C GLN A 91 -11.23 -15.81 18.91
N GLU A 92 -11.26 -15.19 17.74
CA GLU A 92 -12.04 -15.65 16.58
C GLU A 92 -11.62 -17.07 16.13
N ILE A 93 -10.32 -17.38 16.14
CA ILE A 93 -9.80 -18.72 15.83
C ILE A 93 -10.31 -19.74 16.85
N ARG A 94 -10.27 -19.41 18.16
CA ARG A 94 -10.78 -20.30 19.22
C ARG A 94 -12.29 -20.48 19.18
N GLU A 95 -13.03 -19.47 18.72
CA GLU A 95 -14.48 -19.57 18.48
C GLU A 95 -14.79 -20.48 17.29
N PHE A 96 -13.91 -20.49 16.28
CA PHE A 96 -14.03 -21.36 15.11
C PHE A 96 -13.68 -22.83 15.42
N ASP A 97 -12.61 -23.08 16.18
CA ASP A 97 -12.25 -24.42 16.65
C ASP A 97 -12.19 -24.48 18.19
N PRO A 98 -13.34 -24.67 18.87
CA PRO A 98 -13.39 -24.70 20.33
C PRO A 98 -12.75 -25.95 20.94
N ASN A 99 -12.57 -27.01 20.16
CA ASN A 99 -11.97 -28.26 20.63
C ASN A 99 -10.45 -28.30 20.44
N GLY A 100 -9.87 -27.36 19.68
CA GLY A 100 -8.44 -27.29 19.41
C GLY A 100 -7.94 -28.55 18.68
N THR A 101 -8.71 -29.01 17.71
CA THR A 101 -8.40 -30.20 16.92
C THR A 101 -7.66 -29.88 15.63
N ASP A 102 -7.81 -28.67 15.12
CA ASP A 102 -7.12 -28.18 13.94
C ASP A 102 -5.73 -27.63 14.33
N THR A 103 -4.69 -28.40 13.98
CA THR A 103 -3.31 -28.04 14.29
C THR A 103 -2.86 -26.78 13.58
N GLU A 104 -3.36 -26.50 12.37
CA GLU A 104 -2.97 -25.29 11.63
C GLU A 104 -3.47 -24.03 12.33
N LEU A 105 -4.66 -24.10 12.93
CA LEU A 105 -5.23 -23.01 13.72
C LEU A 105 -4.51 -22.82 15.05
N LEU A 106 -4.05 -23.89 15.69
CA LEU A 106 -3.22 -23.81 16.89
C LEU A 106 -1.86 -23.17 16.61
N ASP A 107 -1.20 -23.57 15.52
CA ASP A 107 0.07 -22.99 15.09
C ASP A 107 -0.09 -21.48 14.80
N ALA A 108 -1.17 -21.09 14.13
CA ALA A 108 -1.48 -19.67 13.88
C ALA A 108 -1.69 -18.87 15.18
N ILE A 109 -2.34 -19.46 16.19
CA ILE A 109 -2.48 -18.83 17.51
C ILE A 109 -1.10 -18.65 18.16
N GLU A 110 -0.23 -19.66 18.11
CA GLU A 110 1.10 -19.60 18.69
C GLU A 110 1.96 -18.52 18.02
N GLU A 111 1.96 -18.46 16.69
CA GLU A 111 2.65 -17.41 15.93
C GLU A 111 2.16 -16.01 16.33
N ASN A 112 0.84 -15.82 16.45
CA ASN A 112 0.25 -14.57 16.90
C ASN A 112 0.65 -14.22 18.35
N GLU A 113 0.73 -15.20 19.25
CA GLU A 113 1.16 -14.99 20.64
C GLU A 113 2.62 -14.52 20.72
N VAL A 114 3.50 -15.08 19.88
CA VAL A 114 4.89 -14.61 19.74
C VAL A 114 4.93 -13.17 19.24
N ALA A 115 4.16 -12.84 18.20
CA ALA A 115 4.09 -11.48 17.66
C ALA A 115 3.57 -10.48 18.71
N ILE A 116 2.53 -10.85 19.48
CA ILE A 116 2.01 -10.04 20.59
C ILE A 116 3.10 -9.77 21.63
N LYS A 117 3.89 -10.79 22.00
CA LYS A 117 4.95 -10.65 23.00
C LYS A 117 6.02 -9.64 22.56
N ILE A 118 6.46 -9.71 21.31
CA ILE A 118 7.44 -8.78 20.75
C ILE A 118 6.87 -7.35 20.72
N LYS A 119 5.61 -7.19 20.28
CA LYS A 119 4.91 -5.88 20.26
C LYS A 119 4.74 -5.28 21.64
N ARG A 120 4.43 -6.10 22.65
CA ARG A 120 4.34 -5.65 24.05
C ARG A 120 5.68 -5.17 24.59
N ALA A 121 6.76 -5.93 24.37
CA ALA A 121 8.09 -5.53 24.81
C ALA A 121 8.51 -4.17 24.21
N ARG A 122 8.26 -3.97 22.91
CA ARG A 122 8.51 -2.69 22.25
C ARG A 122 7.64 -1.56 22.83
N LEU A 123 6.36 -1.83 23.06
CA LEU A 123 5.43 -0.87 23.66
C LEU A 123 5.88 -0.43 25.06
N GLU A 124 6.40 -1.36 25.87
CA GLU A 124 6.95 -1.08 27.20
C GLU A 124 8.19 -0.18 27.14
N GLU A 125 9.07 -0.40 26.17
CA GLU A 125 10.25 0.44 25.92
C GLU A 125 9.83 1.87 25.56
N ILE A 126 8.85 2.02 24.66
CA ILE A 126 8.29 3.32 24.26
C ILE A 126 7.62 4.02 25.44
N ASP A 127 6.76 3.31 26.19
CA ASP A 127 6.09 3.85 27.36
C ASP A 127 7.09 4.28 28.45
N SER A 128 8.22 3.58 28.58
CA SER A 128 9.31 3.95 29.51
C SER A 128 10.05 5.20 29.02
N ARG A 129 10.23 5.36 27.71
CA ARG A 129 10.91 6.53 27.13
C ARG A 129 10.07 7.80 27.22
N LEU A 130 8.75 7.70 27.04
CA LEU A 130 7.82 8.84 27.06
C LEU A 130 7.49 9.33 28.49
N ARG A 131 7.72 8.50 29.52
CA ARG A 131 7.55 8.89 30.94
C ARG A 131 8.74 9.66 31.52
N LYS A 132 9.89 9.63 30.87
CA LYS A 132 11.10 10.37 31.25
C LYS A 132 11.06 11.78 30.68
#